data_AF-A0A8U1C0W5-F1
#
_entry.id   AF-A0A8U1C0W5-F1
#
_cell.length_a   1.000
_cell.length_b   1.000
_cell.length_c   1.000
_cell.angle_alpha   90.00
_cell.angle_beta   90.00
_cell.angle_gamma   90.00
#
_symmetry.space_group_name_H-M   'P 1'
#
loop_
_entity.id
_entity.type
_entity.pdbx_description
1 polymer ?
#
loop_
_entity_poly.entity_id
_entity_poly.type
_entity_poly.pdbx_seq_one_letter_code
_entity_poly.pdbx_strand_id
1 'polypeptide(L)'
;MFVSRNHDVSSKYLKPTWIPYTSNMVAEELLYFSLRLMTADWQFERPSNHYRLGDIINMEASVMPYHHVPLRVFVDRCVATLAPDVHTVPRYSFIEDHGCLVDAKLTGSSSQFLSRSQDDKIQFQLESFRFQPENDSQQLYITCHLKATAASSPIDAENKACSFTDGYVAAGGVDQMCGCCDSSCAARKAGDLDSDSDLRWEGEATLGPIIVQE
;
A
#
# COMPACT_ATOMS: atom_id res chain seq x y z
N MET A 1 -54.92 8.03 -56.22
CA MET A 1 -54.10 6.80 -56.32
C MET A 1 -53.08 6.86 -55.20
N PHE A 2 -53.40 6.25 -54.06
CA PHE A 2 -52.52 6.21 -52.89
C PHE A 2 -51.86 4.83 -52.86
N VAL A 3 -50.53 4.79 -52.97
CA VAL A 3 -49.76 3.56 -52.88
C VAL A 3 -49.22 3.45 -51.47
N SER A 4 -49.73 2.48 -50.71
CA SER A 4 -49.21 2.08 -49.41
C SER A 4 -47.87 1.38 -49.60
N ARG A 5 -46.83 1.84 -48.90
CA ARG A 5 -45.55 1.13 -48.81
C ARG A 5 -45.62 0.12 -47.67
N ASN A 6 -45.86 -1.14 -48.03
CA ASN A 6 -45.56 -2.28 -47.18
C ASN A 6 -44.06 -2.55 -47.21
N HIS A 7 -43.35 -2.21 -46.13
CA HIS A 7 -42.07 -2.83 -45.83
C HIS A 7 -42.06 -3.29 -44.38
N ASP A 8 -42.14 -4.60 -44.23
CA ASP A 8 -41.88 -5.34 -43.00
C ASP A 8 -40.37 -5.29 -42.76
N VAL A 9 -39.91 -4.41 -41.87
CA VAL A 9 -38.48 -4.27 -41.55
C VAL A 9 -38.19 -5.17 -40.36
N SER A 10 -37.70 -6.38 -40.64
CA SER A 10 -37.11 -7.25 -39.62
C SER A 10 -35.92 -6.53 -38.97
N SER A 11 -36.05 -6.12 -37.71
CA SER A 11 -34.96 -5.54 -36.92
C SER A 11 -33.97 -6.62 -36.51
N LYS A 12 -33.22 -7.16 -37.47
CA LYS A 12 -32.02 -7.93 -37.14
C LYS A 12 -30.98 -6.93 -36.66
N TYR A 13 -30.64 -6.99 -35.37
CA TYR A 13 -29.61 -6.19 -34.74
C TYR A 13 -28.32 -6.25 -35.57
N LEU A 14 -28.04 -5.18 -36.32
CA LEU A 14 -26.76 -4.99 -36.98
C LEU A 14 -25.75 -4.72 -35.86
N LYS A 15 -24.87 -5.68 -35.57
CA LYS A 15 -23.69 -5.42 -34.73
C LYS A 15 -22.86 -4.34 -35.45
N PRO A 16 -22.62 -3.19 -34.82
CA PRO A 16 -21.74 -2.20 -35.43
C PRO A 16 -20.34 -2.80 -35.58
N THR A 17 -19.80 -2.75 -36.79
CA THR A 17 -18.39 -3.05 -37.08
C THR A 17 -17.46 -1.88 -36.73
N TRP A 18 -18.02 -0.76 -36.27
CA TRP A 18 -17.30 0.44 -35.91
C TRP A 18 -17.31 0.62 -34.39
N ILE A 19 -16.12 0.71 -33.84
CA ILE A 19 -15.87 1.04 -32.43
C ILE A 19 -16.03 2.57 -32.31
N PRO A 20 -17.01 3.09 -31.56
CA PRO A 20 -17.09 4.52 -31.32
C PRO A 20 -15.82 4.97 -30.57
N TYR A 21 -15.33 6.17 -30.88
CA TYR A 21 -14.11 6.73 -30.26
C TYR A 21 -14.17 6.79 -28.72
N THR A 22 -15.36 6.66 -28.15
CA THR A 22 -15.62 6.67 -26.70
C THR A 22 -15.59 5.28 -26.04
N SER A 23 -15.31 4.19 -26.74
CA SER A 23 -15.38 2.84 -26.15
C SER A 23 -14.04 2.20 -25.79
N ASN A 24 -13.01 2.97 -25.41
CA ASN A 24 -11.76 2.44 -24.85
C ASN A 24 -11.05 3.44 -23.90
N MET A 25 -11.79 4.16 -23.04
CA MET A 25 -11.21 4.90 -21.89
C MET A 25 -11.63 4.29 -20.55
N VAL A 26 -11.79 2.98 -20.52
CA VAL A 26 -11.54 2.20 -19.31
C VAL A 26 -10.32 1.34 -19.63
N ALA A 27 -9.20 2.02 -19.91
CA ALA A 27 -7.94 1.40 -19.54
C ALA A 27 -8.05 1.30 -18.03
N GLU A 28 -8.11 0.09 -17.48
CA GLU A 28 -7.84 -0.09 -16.07
C GLU A 28 -6.55 0.69 -15.79
N GLU A 29 -6.66 1.81 -15.07
CA GLU A 29 -5.53 2.62 -14.62
C GLU A 29 -4.78 1.78 -13.57
N LEU A 30 -4.12 0.72 -14.03
CA LEU A 30 -3.41 -0.24 -13.21
C LEU A 30 -2.17 0.46 -12.65
N LEU A 31 -2.31 1.07 -11.49
CA LEU A 31 -1.16 1.50 -10.71
C LEU A 31 -0.34 0.28 -10.32
N TYR A 32 0.95 0.34 -10.63
CA TYR A 32 1.88 -0.68 -10.23
C TYR A 32 2.53 -0.30 -8.91
N PHE A 33 2.07 -0.94 -7.84
CA PHE A 33 2.70 -0.89 -6.53
C PHE A 33 3.84 -1.91 -6.46
N SER A 34 4.96 -1.52 -5.86
CA SER A 34 6.12 -2.39 -5.65
C SER A 34 6.61 -2.26 -4.21
N LEU A 35 6.96 -3.39 -3.61
CA LEU A 35 7.60 -3.47 -2.31
C LEU A 35 8.91 -4.25 -2.47
N ARG A 36 10.03 -3.68 -2.01
CA ARG A 36 11.38 -4.22 -2.23
C ARG A 36 12.18 -4.23 -0.95
N LEU A 37 13.08 -5.22 -0.82
CA LEU A 37 14.12 -5.24 0.20
C LEU A 37 15.29 -4.39 -0.27
N MET A 38 15.79 -3.50 0.59
CA MET A 38 16.86 -2.56 0.22
C MET A 38 18.15 -2.84 0.99
N THR A 39 19.27 -2.46 0.40
CA THR A 39 20.56 -2.39 1.11
C THR A 39 20.55 -1.30 2.18
N ALA A 40 21.46 -1.36 3.15
CA ALA A 40 21.51 -0.41 4.27
C ALA A 40 21.81 1.04 3.84
N ASP A 41 22.42 1.22 2.66
CA ASP A 41 22.69 2.51 2.03
C ASP A 41 21.57 2.97 1.08
N TRP A 42 20.48 2.19 0.94
CA TRP A 42 19.30 2.50 0.12
C TRP A 42 19.59 2.70 -1.37
N GLN A 43 20.72 2.23 -1.87
CA GLN A 43 21.10 2.41 -3.28
C GLN A 43 20.57 1.29 -4.17
N PHE A 44 20.49 0.07 -3.65
CA PHE A 44 20.16 -1.12 -4.43
C PHE A 44 19.15 -2.01 -3.73
N GLU A 45 18.45 -2.81 -4.53
CA GLU A 45 17.67 -3.93 -4.01
C GLU A 45 18.64 -4.95 -3.39
N ARG A 46 18.30 -5.41 -2.19
CA ARG A 46 19.13 -6.36 -1.45
C ARG A 46 19.06 -7.73 -2.13
N PRO A 47 20.21 -8.32 -2.52
CA PRO A 47 20.21 -9.61 -3.20
C PRO A 47 19.95 -10.80 -2.27
N SER A 48 20.16 -10.63 -0.95
CA SER A 48 19.98 -11.67 0.06
C SER A 48 18.72 -11.43 0.87
N ASN A 49 17.91 -12.47 1.00
CA ASN A 49 16.73 -12.53 1.87
C ASN A 49 17.04 -13.13 3.26
N HIS A 50 18.31 -13.34 3.60
CA HIS A 50 18.73 -13.86 4.91
C HIS A 50 19.03 -12.74 5.90
N TYR A 51 18.50 -12.88 7.12
CA TYR A 51 18.66 -11.97 8.24
C TYR A 51 18.94 -12.77 9.52
N ARG A 52 19.63 -12.14 10.48
CA ARG A 52 19.73 -12.60 11.86
C ARG A 52 18.75 -11.86 12.75
N LEU A 53 18.43 -12.39 13.91
CA LEU A 53 17.62 -11.68 14.91
C LEU A 53 18.30 -10.36 15.32
N GLY A 54 17.53 -9.28 15.33
CA GLY A 54 18.01 -7.92 15.58
C GLY A 54 18.59 -7.20 14.36
N ASP A 55 18.73 -7.86 13.21
CA ASP A 55 19.05 -7.17 11.95
C ASP A 55 17.91 -6.23 11.53
N ILE A 56 18.25 -5.15 10.83
CA ILE A 56 17.25 -4.24 10.26
C ILE A 56 16.88 -4.67 8.85
N ILE A 57 15.58 -4.93 8.64
CA ILE A 57 14.97 -5.17 7.35
C ILE A 57 14.59 -3.81 6.75
N ASN A 58 15.37 -3.37 5.76
CA ASN A 58 15.07 -2.14 5.02
C ASN A 58 14.09 -2.45 3.90
N MET A 59 12.95 -1.76 3.89
CA MET A 59 11.89 -1.93 2.90
C MET A 59 11.59 -0.60 2.21
N GLU A 60 11.41 -0.66 0.89
CA GLU A 60 10.94 0.45 0.09
C GLU A 60 9.62 0.08 -0.59
N ALA A 61 8.59 0.87 -0.32
CA ALA A 61 7.34 0.83 -1.07
C ALA A 61 7.36 1.95 -2.11
N SER A 62 6.93 1.65 -3.34
CA SER A 62 6.87 2.61 -4.43
C SER A 62 5.62 2.41 -5.29
N VAL A 63 5.20 3.48 -5.96
CA VAL A 63 4.13 3.44 -6.96
C VAL A 63 4.69 3.99 -8.27
N MET A 64 4.47 3.28 -9.39
CA MET A 64 4.81 3.85 -10.69
C MET A 64 3.73 4.86 -11.10
N PRO A 65 4.09 6.15 -11.32
CA PRO A 65 3.14 7.11 -11.84
C PRO A 65 2.82 6.74 -13.30
N TYR A 66 1.54 6.45 -13.58
CA TYR A 66 1.04 6.37 -14.95
C TYR A 66 0.28 7.66 -15.27
N HIS A 67 0.61 8.28 -16.41
CA HIS A 67 0.09 9.59 -16.84
C HIS A 67 0.40 10.78 -15.89
N HIS A 68 0.01 11.98 -16.32
CA HIS A 68 0.55 13.29 -15.91
C HIS A 68 0.31 13.74 -14.46
N VAL A 69 -0.19 12.88 -13.56
CA VAL A 69 -0.45 13.23 -12.15
C VAL A 69 0.64 12.64 -11.27
N PRO A 70 1.48 13.47 -10.61
CA PRO A 70 2.42 12.99 -9.60
C PRO A 70 1.66 12.32 -8.45
N LEU A 71 2.10 11.12 -8.05
CA LEU A 71 1.48 10.34 -6.98
C LEU A 71 2.35 10.33 -5.74
N ARG A 72 1.70 10.30 -4.56
CA ARG A 72 2.33 10.06 -3.27
C ARG A 72 1.91 8.70 -2.74
N VAL A 73 2.87 7.80 -2.50
CA VAL A 73 2.62 6.45 -1.97
C VAL A 73 2.56 6.44 -0.44
N PHE A 74 1.66 5.66 0.14
CA PHE A 74 1.54 5.40 1.57
C PHE A 74 1.47 3.91 1.86
N VAL A 75 1.90 3.52 3.05
CA VAL A 75 1.78 2.15 3.56
C VAL A 75 0.67 2.15 4.59
N ASP A 76 -0.47 1.55 4.26
CA ASP A 76 -1.67 1.58 5.10
C ASP A 76 -1.59 0.60 6.27
N ARG A 77 -1.23 -0.64 5.94
CA ARG A 77 -1.06 -1.74 6.90
C ARG A 77 0.00 -2.71 6.39
N CYS A 78 0.74 -3.33 7.30
CA CYS A 78 1.64 -4.43 6.96
C CYS A 78 1.53 -5.54 8.00
N VAL A 79 1.43 -6.77 7.49
CA VAL A 79 1.29 -7.97 8.29
C VAL A 79 2.38 -8.95 7.88
N ALA A 80 3.05 -9.52 8.87
CA ALA A 80 3.98 -10.60 8.69
C ALA A 80 3.37 -11.95 9.09
N THR A 81 3.69 -12.99 8.33
CA THR A 81 3.15 -14.35 8.47
C THR A 81 4.21 -15.41 8.19
N LEU A 82 3.95 -16.67 8.55
CA LEU A 82 4.82 -17.82 8.25
C LEU A 82 4.61 -18.42 6.86
N ALA A 83 3.61 -17.95 6.14
CA ALA A 83 3.25 -18.41 4.80
C ALA A 83 2.75 -17.23 3.96
N PRO A 84 2.73 -17.34 2.62
CA PRO A 84 2.32 -16.25 1.73
C PRO A 84 0.89 -15.73 1.94
N ASP A 85 0.04 -16.53 2.59
CA ASP A 85 -1.33 -16.15 2.91
C ASP A 85 -1.39 -15.27 4.18
N VAL A 86 -1.86 -14.04 4.01
CA VAL A 86 -2.00 -13.01 5.06
C VAL A 86 -2.95 -13.41 6.19
N HIS A 87 -3.84 -14.38 5.96
CA HIS A 87 -4.78 -14.85 6.97
C HIS A 87 -4.23 -15.95 7.87
N THR A 88 -3.04 -16.46 7.55
CA THR A 88 -2.38 -17.52 8.31
C THR A 88 -2.06 -17.08 9.74
N VAL A 89 -1.99 -18.07 10.63
CA VAL A 89 -1.68 -17.88 12.05
C VAL A 89 -0.40 -18.65 12.35
N PRO A 90 0.58 -18.05 13.06
CA PRO A 90 0.56 -16.72 13.64
C PRO A 90 0.72 -15.58 12.61
N ARG A 91 0.17 -14.41 12.93
CA ARG A 91 0.34 -13.17 12.18
C ARG A 91 0.80 -12.05 13.11
N TYR A 92 1.63 -11.15 12.61
CA TYR A 92 2.10 -9.98 13.35
C TYR A 92 1.91 -8.72 12.51
N SER A 93 1.08 -7.81 13.00
CA SER A 93 0.79 -6.55 12.33
C SER A 93 1.66 -5.46 12.94
N PHE A 94 2.55 -4.89 12.14
CA PHE A 94 3.56 -3.92 12.61
C PHE A 94 3.31 -2.50 12.08
N ILE A 95 2.48 -2.37 11.04
CA ILE A 95 1.90 -1.09 10.60
C ILE A 95 0.38 -1.26 10.58
N GLU A 96 -0.31 -0.36 11.28
CA GLU A 96 -1.76 -0.38 11.52
C GLU A 96 -2.37 1.01 11.29
N ASP A 97 -3.70 1.10 11.39
CA ASP A 97 -4.45 2.37 11.46
C ASP A 97 -4.00 3.45 10.47
N HIS A 98 -3.88 3.08 9.19
CA HIS A 98 -3.51 3.98 8.11
C HIS A 98 -2.10 4.57 8.25
N GLY A 99 -1.09 3.71 8.43
CA GLY A 99 0.32 4.10 8.44
C GLY A 99 0.91 4.41 9.81
N CYS A 100 0.32 3.93 10.90
CA CYS A 100 0.91 3.95 12.24
C CYS A 100 1.84 2.74 12.41
N LEU A 101 3.15 2.95 12.43
CA LEU A 101 4.12 1.89 12.74
C LEU A 101 4.16 1.67 14.25
N VAL A 102 3.62 0.53 14.69
CA VAL A 102 3.40 0.21 16.11
C VAL A 102 4.48 -0.66 16.72
N ASP A 103 5.33 -1.29 15.90
CA ASP A 103 6.37 -2.22 16.37
C ASP A 103 7.28 -1.63 17.45
N ALA A 104 7.89 -0.46 17.20
CA ALA A 104 8.76 0.21 18.17
C ALA A 104 8.06 0.52 19.50
N LYS A 105 6.75 0.78 19.48
CA LYS A 105 5.95 1.00 20.70
C LYS A 105 5.73 -0.29 21.50
N LEU A 106 5.54 -1.42 20.81
CA LEU A 106 5.23 -2.70 21.42
C LEU A 106 6.47 -3.43 21.93
N THR A 107 7.57 -3.36 21.20
CA THR A 107 8.79 -4.15 21.45
C THR A 107 9.96 -3.31 21.94
N GLY A 108 9.90 -1.98 21.78
CA GLY A 108 11.05 -1.11 22.01
C GLY A 108 12.13 -1.22 20.91
N SER A 109 11.77 -1.74 19.74
CA SER A 109 12.67 -1.89 18.60
C SER A 109 13.05 -0.55 17.97
N SER A 110 13.99 -0.62 17.03
CA SER A 110 14.41 0.52 16.20
C SER A 110 13.59 0.71 14.91
N SER A 111 12.42 0.06 14.80
CA SER A 111 11.56 0.09 13.61
C SER A 111 10.91 1.47 13.38
N GLN A 112 11.05 2.01 12.17
CA GLN A 112 10.60 3.37 11.84
C GLN A 112 10.44 3.59 10.33
N PHE A 113 9.56 4.51 9.94
CA PHE A 113 9.64 5.18 8.65
C PHE A 113 10.82 6.17 8.62
N LEU A 114 11.47 6.26 7.46
CA LEU A 114 12.44 7.31 7.18
C LEU A 114 11.77 8.58 6.69
N SER A 115 12.44 9.72 6.88
CA SER A 115 11.99 11.00 6.31
C SER A 115 11.80 10.87 4.80
N ARG A 116 10.63 11.31 4.32
CA ARG A 116 10.27 11.17 2.91
C ARG A 116 11.15 12.07 2.04
N SER A 117 11.84 11.47 1.07
CA SER A 117 12.65 12.19 0.08
C SER A 117 11.94 12.38 -1.26
N GLN A 118 11.03 11.47 -1.62
CA GLN A 118 10.27 11.46 -2.88
C GLN A 118 8.80 11.11 -2.60
N ASP A 119 7.86 11.64 -3.39
CA ASP A 119 6.44 11.36 -3.18
C ASP A 119 6.07 9.92 -3.58
N ASP A 120 6.60 9.45 -4.70
CA ASP A 120 6.31 8.13 -5.29
C ASP A 120 6.98 6.95 -4.55
N LYS A 121 7.77 7.23 -3.50
CA LYS A 121 8.48 6.23 -2.69
C LYS A 121 8.41 6.52 -1.20
N ILE A 122 8.40 5.47 -0.39
CA ILE A 122 8.54 5.57 1.05
C ILE A 122 9.39 4.43 1.58
N GLN A 123 10.31 4.78 2.48
CA GLN A 123 11.30 3.88 3.04
C GLN A 123 11.00 3.67 4.52
N PHE A 124 11.09 2.42 4.96
CA PHE A 124 10.83 2.05 6.35
C PHE A 124 11.65 0.84 6.76
N GLN A 125 11.87 0.75 8.06
CA GLN A 125 12.75 -0.21 8.71
C GLN A 125 11.93 -1.03 9.69
N LEU A 126 12.17 -2.34 9.67
CA LEU A 126 11.61 -3.29 10.64
C LEU A 126 12.75 -4.09 11.24
N GLU A 127 12.89 -4.06 12.56
CA GLU A 127 13.79 -4.95 13.28
C GLU A 127 13.32 -6.39 13.10
N SER A 128 14.24 -7.27 12.71
CA SER A 128 13.92 -8.66 12.43
C SER A 128 13.46 -9.36 13.72
N PHE A 129 12.46 -10.22 13.56
CA PHE A 129 11.87 -10.97 14.65
C PHE A 129 11.54 -12.39 14.18
N ARG A 130 11.00 -13.20 15.09
CA ARG A 130 10.48 -14.54 14.78
C ARG A 130 9.22 -14.82 15.58
N PHE A 131 8.39 -15.70 15.04
CA PHE A 131 7.28 -16.29 15.77
C PHE A 131 7.74 -17.45 16.63
N GLN A 132 7.13 -17.60 17.81
CA GLN A 132 7.29 -18.78 18.65
C GLN A 132 6.46 -19.96 18.09
N PRO A 133 6.90 -21.22 18.28
CA PRO A 133 8.13 -21.64 18.96
C PRO A 133 9.39 -21.46 18.11
N GLU A 134 10.51 -21.37 18.82
CA GLU A 134 11.84 -21.07 18.31
C GLU A 134 12.41 -22.24 17.51
N ASN A 135 12.50 -22.09 16.18
CA ASN A 135 13.27 -22.99 15.31
C ASN A 135 14.56 -22.28 14.86
N ASP A 136 15.61 -23.04 14.51
CA ASP A 136 16.93 -22.52 14.08
C ASP A 136 16.84 -21.58 12.85
N SER A 137 15.82 -21.77 12.01
CA SER A 137 15.51 -20.87 10.90
C SER A 137 14.01 -20.80 10.67
N GLN A 138 13.52 -19.59 10.34
CA GLN A 138 12.12 -19.35 10.05
C GLN A 138 11.96 -18.53 8.78
N GLN A 139 10.96 -18.88 7.98
CA GLN A 139 10.57 -18.12 6.80
C GLN A 139 9.44 -17.17 7.18
N LEU A 140 9.62 -15.89 6.83
CA LEU A 140 8.63 -14.84 6.98
C LEU A 140 8.17 -14.35 5.61
N TYR A 141 6.90 -14.02 5.54
CA TYR A 141 6.30 -13.27 4.44
C TYR A 141 5.74 -11.99 5.02
N ILE A 142 5.95 -10.87 4.33
CA ILE A 142 5.45 -9.56 4.72
C ILE A 142 4.53 -9.08 3.62
N THR A 143 3.24 -8.92 3.93
CA THR A 143 2.25 -8.37 3.00
C THR A 143 1.84 -6.99 3.48
N CYS A 144 2.00 -6.00 2.60
CA CYS A 144 1.60 -4.63 2.85
C CYS A 144 0.47 -4.21 1.93
N HIS A 145 -0.50 -3.50 2.49
CA HIS A 145 -1.51 -2.76 1.74
C HIS A 145 -0.97 -1.36 1.48
N LEU A 146 -0.83 -1.02 0.21
CA LEU A 146 -0.27 0.23 -0.27
C LEU A 146 -1.38 1.09 -0.86
N LYS A 147 -1.25 2.40 -0.68
CA LYS A 147 -2.17 3.40 -1.22
C LYS A 147 -1.39 4.45 -1.98
N ALA A 148 -2.05 5.15 -2.89
CA ALA A 148 -1.53 6.38 -3.45
C ALA A 148 -2.59 7.48 -3.45
N THR A 149 -2.13 8.73 -3.33
CA THR A 149 -2.93 9.93 -3.57
C THR A 149 -2.23 10.80 -4.60
N ALA A 150 -2.90 11.83 -5.14
CA ALA A 150 -2.18 12.88 -5.84
C ALA A 150 -1.15 13.52 -4.88
N ALA A 151 0.05 13.84 -5.37
CA ALA A 151 1.11 14.45 -4.56
C ALA A 151 0.72 15.85 -4.05
N SER A 152 -0.19 16.53 -4.75
CA SER A 152 -0.78 17.81 -4.33
C SER A 152 -1.81 17.67 -3.20
N SER A 153 -2.32 16.46 -2.95
CA SER A 153 -3.26 16.22 -1.86
C SER A 153 -2.57 16.40 -0.50
N PRO A 154 -3.28 16.95 0.50
CA PRO A 154 -2.74 17.08 1.85
C PRO A 154 -2.52 15.71 2.49
N ILE A 155 -1.56 15.64 3.41
CA ILE A 155 -1.41 14.50 4.34
C ILE A 155 -2.53 14.63 5.38
N ASP A 156 -3.25 13.54 5.64
CA ASP A 156 -4.38 13.50 6.56
C ASP A 156 -4.32 12.26 7.48
N ALA A 157 -5.38 12.01 8.25
CA ALA A 157 -5.44 10.90 9.18
C ALA A 157 -5.49 9.51 8.51
N GLU A 158 -5.88 9.42 7.23
CA GLU A 158 -5.97 8.17 6.45
C GLU A 158 -4.79 7.97 5.49
N ASN A 159 -4.03 9.04 5.23
CA ASN A 159 -2.90 9.11 4.32
C ASN A 159 -1.69 9.72 5.05
N LYS A 160 -1.04 8.91 5.89
CA LYS A 160 0.12 9.30 6.71
C LYS A 160 1.14 8.15 6.82
N ALA A 161 2.28 8.47 7.42
CA ALA A 161 3.32 7.50 7.77
C ALA A 161 3.98 7.98 9.07
N CYS A 162 3.73 7.24 10.15
CA CYS A 162 4.03 7.64 11.51
C CYS A 162 4.92 6.60 12.19
N SER A 163 6.01 7.06 12.81
CA SER A 163 6.94 6.24 13.59
C SER A 163 6.81 6.58 15.06
N PHE A 164 6.95 5.59 15.94
CA PHE A 164 6.97 5.81 17.39
C PHE A 164 8.42 5.92 17.89
N THR A 165 8.75 7.02 18.57
CA THR A 165 10.03 7.20 19.27
C THR A 165 9.77 7.47 20.75
N ASP A 166 9.60 8.74 21.14
CA ASP A 166 9.09 9.20 22.44
C ASP A 166 7.65 9.75 22.32
N GLY A 167 7.01 9.39 21.20
CA GLY A 167 5.75 9.90 20.68
C GLY A 167 5.69 9.62 19.18
N TYR A 168 4.51 9.76 18.58
CA TYR A 168 4.39 9.56 17.14
C TYR A 168 4.89 10.76 16.34
N VAL A 169 5.79 10.51 15.39
CA VAL A 169 6.36 11.49 14.46
C VAL A 169 6.07 11.10 13.02
N ALA A 170 5.76 12.09 12.17
CA ALA A 170 5.41 11.86 10.78
C ALA A 170 6.65 11.87 9.88
N ALA A 171 6.77 10.89 8.99
CA ALA A 171 7.81 10.87 7.96
C ALA A 171 7.74 12.07 6.98
N GLY A 172 6.57 12.68 6.84
CA GLY A 172 6.33 13.89 6.04
C GLY A 172 6.40 15.21 6.82
N GLY A 173 6.76 15.18 8.12
CA GLY A 173 6.93 16.37 8.96
C GLY A 173 5.64 17.00 9.51
N VAL A 174 4.49 16.36 9.34
CA VAL A 174 3.19 16.82 9.87
C VAL A 174 2.75 15.95 11.06
N ASP A 175 3.49 16.05 12.17
CA ASP A 175 3.32 15.18 13.36
C ASP A 175 1.90 15.22 13.95
N GLN A 176 1.18 16.34 13.79
CA GLN A 176 -0.19 16.49 14.26
C GLN A 176 -1.14 15.42 13.70
N MET A 177 -0.89 14.93 12.47
CA MET A 177 -1.71 13.88 11.87
C MET A 177 -1.49 12.50 12.51
N CYS A 178 -0.36 12.31 13.20
CA CYS A 178 -0.04 11.06 13.88
C CYS A 178 -0.64 10.95 15.28
N GLY A 179 -1.23 12.02 15.83
CA GLY A 179 -1.85 11.99 17.16
C GLY A 179 -3.00 10.99 17.31
N CYS A 180 -3.60 10.53 16.21
CA CYS A 180 -4.64 9.50 16.26
C CYS A 180 -4.10 8.08 16.46
N CYS A 181 -2.80 7.82 16.24
CA CYS A 181 -2.19 6.50 16.36
C CYS A 181 -2.22 5.93 17.80
N ASP A 182 -2.45 6.77 18.81
CA ASP A 182 -2.66 6.32 20.19
C ASP A 182 -4.10 5.87 20.51
N SER A 183 -5.05 6.11 19.60
CA SER A 183 -6.47 5.82 19.84
C SER A 183 -7.09 5.04 18.68
N SER A 184 -7.45 5.74 17.61
CA SER A 184 -7.87 5.16 16.34
C SER A 184 -7.93 6.28 15.31
N CYS A 185 -7.40 6.03 14.11
CA CYS A 185 -7.39 7.00 13.01
C CYS A 185 -8.64 6.95 12.12
N ALA A 186 -9.77 6.48 12.65
CA ALA A 186 -11.03 6.47 11.90
C ALA A 186 -11.46 7.89 11.50
N ALA A 187 -11.69 8.13 10.21
CA ALA A 187 -12.38 9.34 9.80
C ALA A 187 -13.72 9.42 10.54
N ARG A 188 -13.96 10.50 11.27
CA ARG A 188 -15.32 10.86 11.66
C ARG A 188 -16.07 11.05 10.35
N LYS A 189 -16.92 10.10 9.95
CA LYS A 189 -17.83 10.24 8.82
C LYS A 189 -18.75 11.44 9.09
N ALA A 190 -18.31 12.62 8.71
CA ALA A 190 -19.09 13.84 8.75
C ALA A 190 -19.99 13.82 7.50
N GLY A 191 -21.17 13.20 7.62
CA GLY A 191 -22.32 13.35 6.71
C GLY A 191 -22.13 12.83 5.28
N ASP A 192 -23.06 11.98 4.85
CA ASP A 192 -23.25 11.60 3.44
C ASP A 192 -23.11 12.77 2.47
N LEU A 193 -22.09 12.70 1.62
CA LEU A 193 -22.20 12.99 0.20
C LEU A 193 -21.49 11.84 -0.50
N ASP A 194 -22.29 10.99 -1.15
CA ASP A 194 -21.86 10.01 -2.13
C ASP A 194 -21.18 10.78 -3.28
N SER A 195 -19.89 11.09 -3.12
CA SER A 195 -19.05 11.52 -4.22
C SER A 195 -18.42 10.27 -4.81
N ASP A 196 -19.11 9.71 -5.79
CA ASP A 196 -18.52 8.84 -6.79
C ASP A 196 -17.32 9.57 -7.42
N SER A 197 -16.13 9.26 -6.91
CA SER A 197 -14.87 9.32 -7.64
C SER A 197 -14.07 8.10 -7.23
N ASP A 198 -14.51 6.97 -7.76
CA ASP A 198 -14.00 5.61 -7.58
C ASP A 198 -12.61 5.43 -8.23
N LEU A 199 -11.64 6.24 -7.80
CA LEU A 199 -10.22 6.05 -8.06
C LEU A 199 -9.51 5.82 -6.72
N ARG A 200 -9.83 4.68 -6.09
CA ARG A 200 -9.04 4.18 -4.96
C ARG A 200 -7.80 3.50 -5.51
N TRP A 201 -6.73 4.27 -5.53
CA TRP A 201 -5.41 3.81 -5.88
C TRP A 201 -4.80 2.99 -4.74
N GLU A 202 -5.23 1.74 -4.62
CA GLU A 202 -4.78 0.82 -3.57
C GLU A 202 -4.34 -0.52 -4.17
N GLY A 203 -3.42 -1.20 -3.49
CA GLY A 203 -2.94 -2.51 -3.93
C GLY A 203 -2.16 -3.24 -2.84
N GLU A 204 -2.07 -4.56 -2.95
CA GLU A 204 -1.27 -5.38 -2.04
C GLU A 204 0.08 -5.73 -2.67
N ALA A 205 1.13 -5.70 -1.85
CA ALA A 205 2.46 -6.14 -2.25
C ALA A 205 3.05 -7.04 -1.15
N THR A 206 3.64 -8.16 -1.56
CA THR A 206 4.19 -9.17 -0.63
C THR A 206 5.68 -9.37 -0.86
N LEU A 207 6.45 -9.33 0.21
CA LEU A 207 7.85 -9.76 0.27
C LEU A 207 7.93 -11.17 0.88
N GLY A 208 8.74 -12.02 0.30
CA GLY A 208 9.08 -13.30 0.90
C GLY A 208 9.48 -14.37 -0.13
N PRO A 209 10.05 -15.50 0.34
CA PRO A 209 10.37 -15.77 1.74
C PRO A 209 11.56 -14.94 2.24
N ILE A 210 11.47 -14.42 3.46
CA ILE A 210 12.57 -13.82 4.23
C ILE A 210 13.03 -14.84 5.26
N ILE A 211 14.31 -15.18 5.29
CA ILE A 211 14.83 -16.22 6.18
C ILE A 211 15.48 -15.52 7.38
N VAL A 212 14.91 -15.72 8.58
CA VAL A 212 15.46 -15.22 9.83
C VAL A 212 16.12 -16.36 10.60
N GLN A 213 17.37 -16.15 10.99
CA GLN A 213 18.21 -17.06 11.78
C GLN A 213 18.54 -16.44 13.14
N GLU A 214 19.05 -17.25 14.06
CA GLU A 214 19.61 -16.78 15.33
C GLU A 214 20.85 -15.88 15.13
#